data_AF-A0A928RN09-F1
#
_entry.id   AF-A0A928RN09-F1
#
_cell.length_a   1.000
_cell.length_b   1.000
_cell.length_c   1.000
_cell.angle_alpha   90.00
_cell.angle_beta   90.00
_cell.angle_gamma   90.00
#
_symmetry.space_group_name_H-M   'P 1'
#
loop_
_entity.id
_entity.type
_entity.pdbx_description
1 polymer ?
#
loop_
_entity_poly.entity_id
_entity_poly.type
_entity_poly.pdbx_seq_one_letter_code
_entity_poly.pdbx_strand_id
1 'polypeptide(L)'
;MADERYTRAGAVSTGMLGVSTNALDHFCENTEIYTCNAARFKKIVNSVEARNINPDKIAKKVLKIIKKRKPSFAYSINRNPLLLLLNFLPKRIQLWIIRQILK
;
A
#
# COMPACT_ATOMS: atom_id res chain seq x y z
N MET A 1 11.17 5.32 27.59
CA MET A 1 11.39 5.10 26.14
C MET A 1 10.03 4.74 25.53
N ALA A 2 9.40 5.69 24.83
CA ALA A 2 8.08 5.46 24.26
C ALA A 2 8.19 4.39 23.17
N ASP A 3 7.49 3.29 23.36
CA ASP A 3 7.51 2.14 22.46
C ASP A 3 6.68 2.51 21.20
N GLU A 4 7.35 3.11 20.20
CA GLU A 4 6.74 3.51 18.93
C GLU A 4 6.24 2.27 18.18
N ARG A 5 4.96 2.30 17.80
CA ARG A 5 4.29 1.22 17.07
C ARG A 5 3.71 1.80 15.80
N TYR A 6 3.93 1.12 14.67
CA TYR A 6 3.44 1.59 13.38
C TYR A 6 2.40 0.63 12.79
N THR A 7 1.47 1.21 12.04
CA THR A 7 0.44 0.47 11.28
C THR A 7 0.74 0.56 9.79
N ARG A 8 0.86 -0.59 9.13
CA ARG A 8 0.97 -0.68 7.67
C ARG A 8 -0.45 -0.68 7.08
N ALA A 9 -0.96 0.51 6.85
CA ALA A 9 -2.34 0.72 6.40
C ALA A 9 -2.52 0.60 4.88
N GLY A 10 -1.51 0.86 4.06
CA GLY A 10 -1.68 0.98 2.61
C GLY A 10 -2.49 2.22 2.25
N ALA A 11 -3.18 2.22 1.10
CA ALA A 11 -4.08 3.31 0.72
C ALA A 11 -5.29 3.40 1.66
N VAL A 12 -5.60 4.60 2.13
CA VAL A 12 -6.71 4.87 3.08
C VAL A 12 -7.60 5.93 2.48
N SER A 13 -8.91 5.72 2.53
CA SER A 13 -9.90 6.69 2.06
C SER A 13 -10.04 7.83 3.08
N THR A 14 -9.14 8.80 3.03
CA THR A 14 -9.11 9.98 3.92
C THR A 14 -9.79 11.21 3.30
N GLY A 15 -10.40 11.08 2.12
CA GLY A 15 -10.90 12.20 1.33
C GLY A 15 -9.81 13.04 0.65
N MET A 16 -8.53 12.84 0.99
CA MET A 16 -7.39 13.57 0.42
C MET A 16 -6.86 12.97 -0.90
N LEU A 17 -7.35 11.79 -1.30
CA LEU A 17 -6.89 11.10 -2.51
C LEU A 17 -7.13 11.93 -3.78
N GLY A 18 -8.28 12.59 -3.89
CA GLY A 18 -8.64 13.40 -5.06
C GLY A 18 -7.69 14.58 -5.34
N VAL A 19 -7.03 15.11 -4.30
CA VAL A 19 -6.05 16.20 -4.47
C VAL A 19 -4.74 15.65 -5.04
N SER A 20 -4.34 14.44 -4.62
CA SER A 20 -3.13 13.79 -5.12
C SER A 20 -3.28 13.29 -6.56
N THR A 21 -4.48 12.87 -6.96
CA THR A 21 -4.76 12.42 -8.34
C THR A 21 -4.76 13.58 -9.31
N ASN A 22 -5.29 14.75 -8.93
CA ASN A 22 -5.32 15.92 -9.81
C ASN A 22 -3.92 16.40 -10.23
N ALA A 23 -2.96 16.39 -9.29
CA ALA A 23 -1.57 16.73 -9.61
C ALA A 23 -0.94 15.71 -10.57
N LEU A 24 -1.30 14.43 -10.42
CA LEU A 24 -0.85 13.37 -11.31
C LEU A 24 -1.50 13.47 -12.70
N ASP A 25 -2.76 13.85 -12.78
CA ASP A 25 -3.47 14.07 -14.04
C ASP A 25 -2.82 15.19 -14.84
N HIS A 26 -2.57 16.33 -14.20
CA HIS A 26 -1.85 17.44 -14.80
C HIS A 26 -0.43 17.05 -15.25
N PHE A 27 0.29 16.23 -14.48
CA PHE A 27 1.60 15.72 -14.90
C PHE A 27 1.51 14.81 -16.14
N CYS A 28 0.52 13.92 -16.19
CA CYS A 28 0.32 13.04 -17.34
C CYS A 28 -0.08 13.79 -18.61
N GLU A 29 -0.82 14.90 -18.48
CA GLU A 29 -1.27 15.72 -19.60
C GLU A 29 -0.13 16.56 -20.21
N ASN A 30 0.81 17.03 -19.38
CA ASN A 30 1.86 17.96 -19.82
C ASN A 30 3.23 17.31 -20.10
N THR A 31 3.39 16.01 -19.85
CA THR A 31 4.67 15.33 -20.06
C THR A 31 4.84 14.85 -21.50
N GLU A 32 5.78 15.43 -22.23
CA GLU A 32 6.09 15.03 -23.61
C GLU A 32 7.08 13.85 -23.66
N ILE A 33 7.99 13.76 -22.67
CA ILE A 33 9.11 12.82 -22.68
C ILE A 33 8.72 11.47 -22.05
N TYR A 34 7.82 11.47 -21.05
CA TYR A 34 7.49 10.28 -20.26
C TYR A 34 6.06 9.78 -20.50
N THR A 35 5.46 10.08 -21.64
CA THR A 35 4.05 9.74 -21.99
C THR A 35 3.67 8.29 -21.64
N CYS A 36 4.47 7.31 -22.07
CA CYS A 36 4.22 5.88 -21.79
C CYS A 36 4.36 5.54 -20.30
N ASN A 37 5.40 6.05 -19.64
CA ASN A 37 5.66 5.76 -18.22
C ASN A 37 4.65 6.44 -17.31
N ALA A 38 4.23 7.67 -17.64
CA ALA A 38 3.20 8.43 -16.95
C ALA A 38 1.85 7.70 -17.02
N ALA A 39 1.46 7.21 -18.20
CA ALA A 39 0.26 6.39 -18.35
C ALA A 39 0.31 5.09 -17.53
N ARG A 40 1.45 4.39 -17.54
CA ARG A 40 1.65 3.19 -16.70
C ARG A 40 1.57 3.52 -15.21
N PHE A 41 2.18 4.62 -14.78
CA PHE A 41 2.17 5.07 -13.40
C PHE A 41 0.76 5.46 -12.94
N LYS A 42 0.00 6.21 -13.75
CA LYS A 42 -1.40 6.54 -13.50
C LYS A 42 -2.26 5.28 -13.34
N LYS A 43 -2.05 4.26 -14.18
CA LYS A 43 -2.73 2.97 -14.03
C LYS A 43 -2.40 2.26 -12.71
N ILE A 44 -1.16 2.35 -12.24
CA ILE A 44 -0.75 1.79 -10.94
C ILE A 44 -1.42 2.55 -9.80
N VAL A 45 -1.37 3.88 -9.81
CA VAL A 45 -1.98 4.74 -8.78
C VAL A 45 -3.48 4.46 -8.69
N ASN A 46 -4.19 4.46 -9.82
CA ASN A 46 -5.62 4.14 -9.87
C ASN A 46 -5.93 2.73 -9.30
N SER A 47 -5.09 1.73 -9.59
CA SER A 47 -5.24 0.38 -9.06
C SER A 47 -5.02 0.30 -7.54
N VAL A 48 -4.08 1.08 -7.01
CA VAL A 48 -3.80 1.16 -5.57
C VAL A 48 -4.91 1.92 -4.84
N GLU A 49 -5.39 3.01 -5.42
CA GLU A 49 -6.48 3.82 -4.87
C GLU A 49 -7.83 3.09 -4.87
N ALA A 50 -8.12 2.31 -5.92
CA ALA A 50 -9.30 1.45 -5.95
C ALA A 50 -9.31 0.41 -4.82
N ARG A 51 -8.15 0.10 -4.23
CA ARG A 51 -7.99 -0.82 -3.10
C ARG A 51 -7.88 -0.09 -1.75
N ASN A 52 -8.40 1.13 -1.66
CA ASN A 52 -8.39 1.91 -0.43
C ASN A 52 -9.16 1.20 0.70
N ILE A 53 -8.73 1.45 1.93
CA ILE A 53 -9.42 0.97 3.13
C ILE A 53 -10.24 2.11 3.73
N ASN A 54 -11.46 1.78 4.17
CA ASN A 54 -12.26 2.67 4.99
C ASN A 54 -11.52 2.97 6.32
N PRO A 55 -11.35 4.24 6.70
CA PRO A 55 -10.69 4.65 7.94
C PRO A 55 -11.23 3.97 9.21
N ASP A 56 -12.51 3.61 9.25
CA ASP A 56 -13.11 2.86 10.36
C ASP A 56 -12.42 1.52 10.64
N LYS A 57 -11.98 0.82 9.59
CA LYS A 57 -11.23 -0.44 9.74
C LYS A 57 -9.89 -0.21 10.43
N ILE A 58 -9.26 0.94 10.18
CA ILE A 58 -8.00 1.33 10.83
C ILE A 58 -8.27 1.68 12.29
N ALA A 59 -9.26 2.53 12.55
CA ALA A 59 -9.65 2.92 13.91
C ALA A 59 -9.94 1.70 14.79
N LYS A 60 -10.75 0.74 14.30
CA LYS A 60 -11.03 -0.52 15.00
C LYS A 60 -9.77 -1.34 15.27
N LYS A 61 -8.85 -1.41 14.31
CA LYS A 61 -7.58 -2.14 14.45
C LYS A 61 -6.67 -1.49 15.50
N VAL A 62 -6.56 -0.16 15.46
CA VAL A 62 -5.77 0.63 16.43
C VAL A 62 -6.33 0.45 17.85
N LEU A 63 -7.65 0.55 18.03
CA LEU A 63 -8.30 0.30 19.32
C LEU A 63 -7.98 -1.10 19.86
N LYS A 64 -7.97 -2.12 19.00
CA LYS A 64 -7.62 -3.49 19.39
C LYS A 64 -6.14 -3.63 19.78
N ILE A 65 -5.25 -2.87 19.14
CA ILE A 65 -3.81 -2.88 19.45
C ILE A 65 -3.56 -2.25 20.82
N ILE A 66 -4.18 -1.09 21.09
CA ILE A 66 -4.04 -0.36 22.35
C ILE A 66 -4.52 -1.21 23.54
N LYS A 67 -5.61 -1.97 23.37
CA LYS A 67 -6.16 -2.84 24.43
C LYS A 67 -5.37 -4.14 24.66
N LYS A 68 -4.35 -4.45 23.86
CA LYS A 68 -3.63 -5.74 23.94
C LYS A 68 -2.53 -5.68 25.00
N ARG A 69 -2.46 -6.69 25.88
CA ARG A 69 -1.44 -6.79 26.95
C ARG A 69 0.00 -6.87 26.44
N LYS A 70 0.23 -7.53 25.31
CA LYS A 70 1.53 -7.62 24.60
C LYS A 70 1.33 -7.29 23.13
N PRO A 71 1.34 -6.00 22.76
CA PRO A 71 1.21 -5.57 21.37
C PRO A 71 2.49 -5.89 20.60
N SER A 72 2.34 -6.22 19.32
CA SER A 72 3.45 -6.44 18.40
C SER A 72 3.99 -5.10 17.90
N PHE A 73 5.26 -5.06 17.48
CA PHE A 73 5.88 -3.85 16.94
C PHE A 73 5.18 -3.31 15.67
N ALA A 74 4.73 -4.23 14.80
CA ALA A 74 4.16 -3.88 13.49
C ALA A 74 2.83 -4.59 13.24
N TYR A 75 1.84 -3.85 12.76
CA TYR A 75 0.54 -4.39 12.38
C TYR A 75 0.23 -4.09 10.93
N SER A 76 -0.27 -5.09 10.20
CA SER A 76 -0.72 -4.92 8.82
C SER A 76 -2.24 -4.91 8.72
N ILE A 77 -2.77 -3.99 7.92
CA ILE A 77 -4.22 -3.80 7.74
C ILE A 77 -4.64 -4.18 6.32
N ASN A 78 -3.96 -3.63 5.31
CA ASN A 78 -4.10 -4.04 3.91
C ASN A 78 -2.97 -4.99 3.54
N ARG A 79 -3.21 -6.31 3.57
CA ARG A 79 -2.30 -7.25 2.92
C ARG A 79 -3.02 -7.91 1.77
N ASN A 80 -2.45 -7.77 0.58
CA ASN A 80 -2.86 -8.56 -0.56
C ASN A 80 -2.68 -10.06 -0.21
N PRO A 81 -3.72 -10.91 -0.35
CA PRO A 81 -3.62 -12.34 -0.04
C PRO A 81 -2.49 -13.02 -0.82
N LEU A 82 -2.20 -12.57 -2.05
CA LEU A 82 -1.06 -13.06 -2.83
C LEU A 82 0.28 -12.76 -2.15
N LEU A 83 0.40 -11.61 -1.48
CA LEU A 83 1.61 -11.28 -0.71
C LEU A 83 1.70 -12.07 0.60
N LEU A 84 0.58 -12.49 1.18
CA LEU A 84 0.59 -13.41 2.32
C LEU A 84 1.08 -14.79 1.90
N LEU A 85 0.60 -15.31 0.77
CA LEU A 85 1.07 -16.56 0.16
C LEU A 85 2.55 -16.47 -0.21
N LEU A 86 2.97 -15.35 -0.82
CA LEU A 86 4.37 -15.12 -1.14
C LEU A 86 5.25 -15.19 0.11
N ASN A 87 4.84 -14.56 1.22
CA ASN A 87 5.58 -14.57 2.48
C ASN A 87 5.66 -15.96 3.13
N PHE A 88 4.75 -16.88 2.80
CA PHE A 88 4.77 -18.25 3.30
C PHE A 88 5.82 -19.13 2.58
N LEU A 89 6.15 -18.80 1.34
CA LEU A 89 7.13 -19.55 0.55
C LEU A 89 8.57 -19.38 1.08
N PRO A 90 9.45 -20.38 0.90
CA PRO A 90 10.88 -20.25 1.20
C PRO A 90 11.53 -19.06 0.48
N LYS A 91 12.49 -18.39 1.13
CA LYS A 91 13.17 -17.19 0.59
C LYS A 91 13.74 -17.39 -0.82
N ARG A 92 14.24 -18.59 -1.14
CA ARG A 92 14.78 -18.93 -2.47
C ARG A 92 13.70 -18.82 -3.56
N ILE A 93 12.49 -19.29 -3.27
CA ILE A 93 11.36 -19.24 -4.20
C ILE A 93 10.82 -17.80 -4.31
N GLN A 94 10.72 -17.08 -3.18
CA GLN A 94 10.35 -15.66 -3.21
C GLN A 94 11.28 -14.85 -4.12
N LEU A 95 12.60 -15.02 -3.95
CA LEU A 95 13.62 -14.36 -4.77
C LEU A 95 13.52 -14.75 -6.24
N TRP A 96 13.24 -16.03 -6.53
CA TRP A 96 13.05 -16.50 -7.90
C TRP A 96 11.82 -15.82 -8.55
N ILE A 97 10.67 -15.78 -7.87
CA ILE A 97 9.46 -15.10 -8.36
C ILE A 97 9.73 -13.61 -8.61
N ILE A 98 10.38 -12.93 -7.67
CA ILE A 98 10.71 -11.50 -7.81
C ILE A 98 11.62 -11.27 -9.03
N ARG A 99 12.61 -12.13 -9.27
CA ARG A 99 13.49 -12.05 -10.44
C ARG A 99 12.75 -12.23 -11.76
N GLN A 100 11.69 -13.02 -11.80
CA GLN A 100 10.86 -13.17 -13.01
C GLN A 100 10.01 -11.93 -13.31
N ILE A 101 9.60 -11.19 -12.28
CA ILE A 101 8.79 -9.96 -12.43
C ILE A 101 9.66 -8.75 -12.80
N LEU A 102 10.92 -8.73 -12.37
CA LEU A 102 11.87 -7.66 -12.66
C LEU A 102 12.57 -7.79 -14.02
N LYS A 103 12.35 -8.89 -14.74
CA LYS A 103 12.72 -9.05 -16.15
C LYS A 103 11.61 -8.54 -17.05
#